data_AF-A0A8J3NP15-F1
#
_entry.id   AF-A0A8J3NP15-F1
#
_cell.length_a   1.000
_cell.length_b   1.000
_cell.length_c   1.000
_cell.angle_alpha   90.00
_cell.angle_beta   90.00
_cell.angle_gamma   90.00
#
_symmetry.space_group_name_H-M   'P 1'
#
loop_
_entity.id
_entity.type
_entity.pdbx_description
1 polymer ?
#
loop_
_entity_poly.entity_id
_entity_poly.type
_entity_poly.pdbx_seq_one_letter_code
_entity_poly.pdbx_strand_id
1 'polypeptide(L)'
;MSGEVRADPVELARVAQSCLDGSQDLATALRTVRADTVLSTSDFGNVANASSQSDAYHGVEGSAGTATERLVTVLEVDNESLLRVAFAYQQADEEAERKLRQKHRNIPI
;
A
#
# COMPACT_ATOMS: atom_id res chain seq x y z
N MET A 1 -2.39 12.88 -31.77
CA MET A 1 -1.46 11.77 -31.47
C MET A 1 -1.09 11.90 -30.00
N SER A 2 -1.76 11.15 -29.13
CA SER A 2 -1.37 11.06 -27.72
C SER A 2 -0.03 10.34 -27.69
N GLY A 3 1.03 11.01 -27.22
CA GLY A 3 2.34 10.38 -27.04
C GLY A 3 2.16 9.16 -26.15
N GLU A 4 2.63 8.01 -26.61
CA GLU A 4 2.59 6.76 -25.86
C GLU A 4 3.40 6.97 -24.57
N VAL A 5 2.72 7.01 -23.42
CA VAL A 5 3.39 7.12 -22.13
C VAL A 5 4.03 5.77 -21.86
N ARG A 6 5.33 5.68 -22.14
CA ARG A 6 6.13 4.50 -21.85
C ARG A 6 6.51 4.55 -20.38
N ALA A 7 5.72 3.90 -19.54
CA ALA A 7 6.05 3.75 -18.13
C ALA A 7 7.18 2.72 -17.99
N ASP A 8 8.23 3.08 -17.25
CA ASP A 8 9.33 2.16 -16.96
C ASP A 8 8.84 1.09 -15.96
N PRO A 9 8.85 -0.21 -16.34
CA PRO A 9 8.39 -1.27 -15.46
C PRO A 9 9.20 -1.37 -14.15
N VAL A 10 10.49 -0.99 -14.15
CA VAL A 10 11.32 -0.99 -12.95
C VAL A 10 10.88 0.11 -11.99
N GLU A 11 10.60 1.31 -12.49
CA GLU A 11 10.10 2.41 -11.65
C GLU A 11 8.71 2.10 -11.11
N LEU A 12 7.82 1.49 -11.92
CA LEU A 12 6.52 1.02 -11.44
C LEU A 12 6.66 -0.02 -10.31
N ALA A 13 7.60 -0.96 -10.43
CA ALA A 13 7.88 -1.94 -9.38
C ALA A 13 8.45 -1.29 -8.10
N ARG A 14 9.25 -0.22 -8.21
CA ARG A 14 9.73 0.55 -7.05
C ARG A 14 8.61 1.29 -6.33
N VAL A 15 7.68 1.89 -7.09
CA VAL A 15 6.49 2.52 -6.49
C VAL A 15 5.63 1.45 -5.81
N ALA A 16 5.43 0.30 -6.44
CA ALA A 16 4.73 -0.82 -5.83
C ALA A 16 5.38 -1.25 -4.52
N GLN A 17 6.71 -1.39 -4.49
CA GLN A 17 7.45 -1.73 -3.26
C GLN A 17 7.20 -0.68 -2.16
N SER A 18 7.21 0.61 -2.52
CA SER A 18 6.94 1.69 -1.56
C SER A 18 5.52 1.60 -0.96
N CYS A 19 4.53 1.19 -1.75
CA CYS A 19 3.18 0.93 -1.24
C CYS A 19 3.15 -0.23 -0.24
N LEU A 20 3.88 -1.32 -0.54
CA LEU A 20 3.97 -2.49 0.35
C LEU A 20 4.69 -2.15 1.65
N ASP A 21 5.81 -1.42 1.58
CA ASP A 21 6.54 -0.99 2.79
C ASP A 21 5.65 -0.10 3.66
N GLY A 22 4.96 0.86 3.04
CA GLY A 22 4.00 1.73 3.75
C GLY A 22 2.84 0.97 4.39
N SER A 23 2.31 -0.08 3.74
CA SER A 23 1.25 -0.90 4.30
C SER A 23 1.73 -1.70 5.52
N GLN A 24 2.95 -2.24 5.47
CA GLN A 24 3.57 -2.97 6.56
C GLN A 24 3.89 -2.06 7.76
N ASP A 25 4.40 -0.86 7.50
CA ASP A 25 4.69 0.13 8.53
C ASP A 25 3.41 0.57 9.26
N LEU A 26 2.35 0.88 8.50
CA LEU A 26 1.04 1.23 9.07
C LEU A 26 0.43 0.08 9.87
N ALA A 27 0.48 -1.15 9.35
CA ALA A 27 -0.03 -2.31 10.05
C ALA A 27 0.73 -2.58 11.35
N THR A 28 2.06 -2.38 11.34
CA THR A 28 2.91 -2.52 12.52
C THR A 28 2.60 -1.44 13.54
N ALA A 29 2.56 -0.17 13.13
CA ALA A 29 2.21 0.95 13.99
C ALA A 29 0.84 0.76 14.66
N LEU A 30 -0.16 0.31 13.90
CA LEU A 30 -1.50 0.03 14.44
C LEU A 30 -1.46 -1.08 15.51
N ARG A 31 -0.72 -2.18 15.28
CA ARG A 31 -0.56 -3.25 16.27
C ARG A 31 0.12 -2.75 17.54
N THR A 32 1.18 -1.94 17.40
CA THR A 32 1.89 -1.34 18.53
C THR A 32 0.96 -0.43 19.34
N VAL A 33 0.24 0.49 18.68
CA VAL A 33 -0.69 1.38 19.37
C VAL A 33 -1.77 0.58 20.11
N ARG A 34 -2.37 -0.43 19.48
CA ARG A 34 -3.36 -1.29 20.14
C ARG A 34 -2.82 -2.04 21.37
N ALA A 35 -1.54 -2.40 21.37
CA ALA A 35 -0.91 -3.02 22.53
C ALA A 35 -0.73 -2.04 23.70
N ASP A 36 -0.50 -0.76 23.40
CA ASP A 36 -0.14 0.26 24.41
C ASP A 36 -1.31 1.11 24.90
N THR A 37 -2.42 1.21 24.15
CA THR A 37 -3.44 2.26 24.36
C THR A 37 -4.80 1.78 24.86
N VAL A 38 -4.93 0.57 25.41
CA VAL A 38 -6.21 0.19 26.04
C VAL A 38 -6.32 0.81 27.44
N LEU A 39 -6.83 2.04 27.50
CA LEU A 39 -7.23 2.67 28.75
C LEU A 39 -8.47 1.98 29.31
N SER A 40 -8.44 1.67 30.60
CA SER A 40 -9.60 1.22 31.36
C SER A 40 -10.41 2.41 31.86
N THR A 41 -11.70 2.21 32.15
CA THR A 41 -12.53 3.27 32.76
C THR A 41 -11.94 3.80 34.08
N SER A 42 -11.21 2.96 34.83
CA SER A 42 -10.50 3.39 36.05
C SER A 42 -9.36 4.38 35.80
N ASP A 43 -8.78 4.40 34.61
CA ASP A 43 -7.68 5.32 34.27
C ASP A 43 -8.17 6.77 34.09
N PHE A 44 -9.48 6.97 33.87
CA PHE A 44 -10.11 8.29 33.84
C PHE A 44 -10.35 8.87 35.24
N GLY A 45 -10.12 8.08 36.29
CA GLY A 45 -10.31 8.49 37.68
C GLY A 45 -11.77 8.69 38.09
N ASN A 46 -11.99 9.31 39.25
CA ASN A 46 -13.31 9.47 39.85
C ASN A 46 -14.01 10.76 39.39
N VAL A 47 -14.03 11.00 38.08
CA VAL A 47 -14.77 12.11 37.47
C VAL A 47 -16.20 11.68 37.17
N ALA A 48 -17.16 12.59 37.37
CA ALA A 48 -18.59 12.29 37.23
C ALA A 48 -18.98 11.67 35.87
N ASN A 49 -18.18 11.92 34.82
CA ASN A 49 -18.43 11.48 33.45
C ASN A 49 -17.40 10.46 32.94
N ALA A 50 -16.72 9.72 33.83
CA ALA A 50 -15.64 8.79 33.47
C ALA A 50 -16.11 7.71 32.47
N SER A 51 -17.32 7.18 32.64
CA SER A 51 -17.92 6.22 31.70
C SER A 51 -18.09 6.82 30.31
N SER A 52 -18.70 8.01 30.20
CA SER A 52 -18.90 8.68 28.92
C SER A 52 -17.59 9.05 28.23
N GLN A 53 -16.53 9.38 28.99
CA GLN A 53 -15.19 9.61 28.44
C GLN A 53 -14.55 8.31 27.93
N SER A 54 -14.68 7.21 28.67
CA SER A 54 -14.25 5.88 28.25
C SER A 54 -14.95 5.44 26.96
N ASP A 55 -16.28 5.62 26.88
CA ASP A 55 -17.06 5.28 25.67
C ASP A 55 -16.62 6.10 24.47
N ALA A 56 -16.45 7.42 24.64
CA ALA A 56 -15.98 8.30 23.58
C ALA A 56 -14.56 7.92 23.13
N TYR A 57 -13.68 7.57 24.07
CA TYR A 57 -12.33 7.11 23.79
C TYR A 57 -12.33 5.84 22.92
N HIS A 58 -13.04 4.80 23.34
CA HIS A 58 -13.11 3.55 22.57
C HIS A 58 -13.82 3.72 21.23
N GLY A 59 -14.79 4.63 21.14
CA GLY A 59 -15.42 4.97 19.86
C GLY A 59 -14.43 5.56 18.85
N VAL A 60 -13.57 6.49 19.31
CA VAL A 60 -12.53 7.10 18.46
C VAL A 60 -11.44 6.09 18.13
N GLU A 61 -10.94 5.34 19.13
CA GLU A 61 -9.91 4.32 18.96
C GLU A 61 -10.33 3.25 17.93
N GLY A 62 -11.54 2.71 18.06
CA GLY A 62 -12.07 1.74 17.10
C GLY A 62 -12.22 2.33 15.70
N SER A 63 -12.75 3.55 15.58
CA SER A 63 -12.94 4.21 14.28
C SER A 63 -11.60 4.53 13.59
N ALA A 64 -10.61 5.01 14.33
CA ALA A 64 -9.27 5.28 13.83
C ALA A 64 -8.56 3.98 13.42
N GLY A 65 -8.72 2.91 14.20
CA GLY A 65 -8.22 1.58 13.86
C GLY A 65 -8.78 1.07 12.55
N THR A 66 -10.10 1.10 12.36
CA THR A 66 -10.75 0.69 11.11
C THR A 66 -10.32 1.56 9.93
N ALA A 67 -10.18 2.87 10.11
CA ALA A 67 -9.70 3.76 9.04
C ALA A 67 -8.27 3.41 8.61
N THR A 68 -7.39 3.11 9.57
CA THR A 68 -6.01 2.71 9.30
C THR A 68 -5.93 1.36 8.59
N GLU A 69 -6.74 0.37 9.01
CA GLU A 69 -6.85 -0.93 8.34
C GLU A 69 -7.27 -0.76 6.86
N ARG A 70 -8.20 0.14 6.57
CA ARG A 70 -8.59 0.44 5.18
C ARG A 70 -7.45 1.04 4.36
N LEU A 71 -6.64 1.93 4.95
CA LEU A 71 -5.47 2.49 4.26
C LEU A 71 -4.43 1.40 3.93
N VAL A 72 -4.20 0.48 4.87
CA VAL A 72 -3.33 -0.70 4.63
C VAL A 72 -3.85 -1.49 3.43
N THR A 73 -5.14 -1.81 3.40
CA THR A 73 -5.74 -2.56 2.27
C THR A 73 -5.61 -1.82 0.93
N VAL A 74 -5.80 -0.50 0.90
CA VAL A 74 -5.64 0.29 -0.33
C VAL A 74 -4.21 0.19 -0.85
N LEU A 75 -3.21 0.35 0.03
CA LEU A 75 -1.80 0.26 -0.36
C LEU A 75 -1.42 -1.14 -0.87
N GLU A 76 -1.98 -2.20 -0.29
CA GLU A 76 -1.78 -3.57 -0.76
C GLU A 76 -2.39 -3.79 -2.16
N VAL A 77 -3.58 -3.25 -2.41
CA VAL A 77 -4.24 -3.32 -3.73
C VAL A 77 -3.49 -2.50 -4.77
N ASP A 78 -2.97 -1.33 -4.39
CA ASP A 78 -2.16 -0.49 -5.27
C ASP A 78 -0.83 -1.16 -5.63
N ASN A 79 -0.16 -1.81 -4.65
CA ASN A 79 1.02 -2.63 -4.91
C ASN A 79 0.74 -3.71 -5.97
N GLU A 80 -0.32 -4.50 -5.78
CA GLU A 80 -0.67 -5.57 -6.72
C GLU A 80 -0.97 -5.00 -8.12
N SER A 81 -1.72 -3.91 -8.19
CA SER A 81 -2.11 -3.27 -9.44
C SER A 81 -0.91 -2.74 -10.20
N LEU A 82 0.02 -2.07 -9.50
CA LEU A 82 1.25 -1.53 -10.10
C LEU A 82 2.17 -2.65 -10.61
N LEU A 83 2.31 -3.75 -9.87
CA LEU A 83 3.10 -4.91 -10.31
C LEU A 83 2.52 -5.56 -11.57
N ARG A 84 1.20 -5.72 -11.65
CA ARG A 84 0.53 -6.25 -12.85
C ARG A 84 0.81 -5.38 -14.08
N VAL A 85 0.75 -4.06 -13.92
CA VAL A 85 1.07 -3.12 -15.00
C VAL A 85 2.54 -3.19 -15.38
N ALA A 86 3.46 -3.23 -14.41
CA ALA A 86 4.89 -3.38 -14.65
C ALA A 86 5.20 -4.64 -15.47
N PHE A 87 4.62 -5.79 -15.10
CA PHE A 87 4.81 -7.03 -15.85
C PHE A 87 4.24 -6.95 -17.27
N ALA A 88 3.10 -6.29 -17.47
CA ALA A 88 2.54 -6.10 -18.80
C ALA A 88 3.47 -5.26 -19.71
N TYR A 89 4.05 -4.19 -19.18
CA TYR A 89 5.04 -3.38 -19.92
C TYR A 89 6.31 -4.18 -20.22
N GLN A 90 6.86 -4.91 -19.24
CA GLN A 90 8.03 -5.75 -19.45
C GLN A 90 7.78 -6.80 -20.55
N GLN A 91 6.64 -7.48 -20.51
CA GLN A 91 6.28 -8.46 -21.53
C GLN A 91 6.19 -7.81 -22.91
N ALA A 92 5.52 -6.66 -23.02
CA ALA A 92 5.40 -5.95 -24.29
C ALA A 92 6.77 -5.54 -24.88
N ASP A 93 7.71 -5.11 -24.03
CA ASP A 93 9.07 -4.76 -24.43
C ASP A 93 9.85 -6.00 -24.90
N GLU A 94 9.80 -7.12 -24.17
CA GLU A 94 10.42 -8.38 -24.56
C GLU A 94 9.87 -8.91 -25.89
N GLU A 95 8.57 -8.77 -26.13
CA GLU A 95 7.95 -9.14 -27.40
C GLU A 95 8.41 -8.27 -28.57
N ALA A 96 8.53 -6.96 -28.34
CA ALA A 96 9.02 -6.02 -29.33
C ALA A 96 10.49 -6.31 -29.69
N GLU A 97 11.34 -6.55 -28.70
CA GLU A 97 12.73 -6.96 -28.91
C GLU A 97 12.84 -8.27 -29.69
N ARG A 98 12.05 -9.27 -29.33
CA ARG A 98 12.02 -10.57 -30.03
C ARG A 98 11.64 -10.40 -31.50
N LYS A 99 10.61 -9.58 -31.80
CA LYS A 99 10.20 -9.28 -33.18
C LYS A 99 11.30 -8.54 -33.94
N LEU A 100 12.02 -7.61 -33.31
CA LEU A 100 13.16 -6.93 -33.91
C LEU A 100 14.31 -7.89 -34.23
N ARG A 101 14.70 -8.76 -33.29
CA ARG A 101 15.75 -9.77 -33.50
C ARG A 101 15.40 -10.74 -34.62
N GLN A 102 14.13 -11.14 -34.74
CA GLN A 102 13.67 -12.00 -35.84
C GLN A 102 13.72 -11.29 -37.20
N LYS A 103 13.40 -9.99 -37.26
CA LYS A 103 13.48 -9.19 -38.49
C LYS A 103 14.91 -8.89 -38.94
N HIS A 104 15.85 -8.77 -38.00
CA HIS A 104 17.24 -8.41 -38.27
C HIS A 104 18.23 -9.58 -38.15
N ARG A 105 17.75 -10.83 -38.33
CA ARG A 105 18.50 -12.10 -38.14
C ARG A 105 19.83 -12.23 -38.90
N ASN A 106 20.16 -11.31 -39.81
CA ASN A 106 21.37 -11.32 -40.65
C ASN A 106 22.34 -10.17 -40.40
N ILE A 107 22.18 -9.35 -39.36
CA ILE A 107 23.15 -8.31 -39.01
C ILE A 107 23.90 -8.76 -37.74
N PRO A 108 25.22 -9.03 -37.81
CA PRO A 108 26.01 -9.27 -36.61
C PRO A 108 26.09 -7.95 -35.84
N ILE A 109 25.71 -7.99 -34.56
CA ILE A 109 25.96 -6.91 -33.60
C ILE A 109 27.33 -7.13 -32.98
#